data_AF-A0A285F1E7-F1
#
_entry.id   AF-A0A285F1E7-F1
#
_cell.length_a   1.000
_cell.length_b   1.000
_cell.length_c   1.000
_cell.angle_alpha   90.00
_cell.angle_beta   90.00
_cell.angle_gamma   90.00
#
_symmetry.space_group_name_H-M   'P 1'
#
loop_
_entity.id
_entity.type
_entity.pdbx_description
1 polymer ?
#
loop_
_entity_poly.entity_id
_entity_poly.type
_entity_poly.pdbx_seq_one_letter_code
_entity_poly.pdbx_strand_id
1 'polypeptide(L)' 'MIRPSVLLFALLMSAPALYRYVLDEVDITQVLIRFIIAVPIAALLLAGLRFVTAGYGRKDEEQGTPVTPTPLEGKEA' A
#
# COMPACT_ATOMS: atom_id res chain seq x y z
N MET A 1 -21.85 -9.77 6.77
CA MET A 1 -23.01 -8.93 6.45
C MET A 1 -22.53 -7.56 6.01
N ILE A 2 -22.66 -7.22 4.72
CA ILE A 2 -22.29 -5.89 4.22
C ILE A 2 -23.34 -4.88 4.72
N ARG A 3 -22.89 -3.84 5.41
CA ARG A 3 -23.77 -2.77 5.88
C ARG A 3 -24.24 -1.95 4.67
N PRO A 4 -25.53 -1.58 4.57
CA PRO A 4 -26.04 -0.78 3.46
C PRO A 4 -25.28 0.54 3.26
N SER A 5 -24.79 1.11 4.36
CA SER A 5 -23.96 2.33 4.37
C SER A 5 -22.66 2.18 3.59
N VAL A 6 -22.05 0.99 3.58
CA VAL A 6 -20.82 0.71 2.84
C VAL A 6 -21.09 0.69 1.34
N LEU A 7 -22.23 0.13 0.92
CA LEU A 7 -22.65 0.15 -0.48
C LEU A 7 -22.95 1.57 -0.95
N LEU A 8 -23.60 2.37 -0.11
CA LEU A 8 -23.90 3.77 -0.42
C LEU A 8 -22.63 4.62 -0.50
N PHE A 9 -21.67 4.38 0.40
CA PHE A 9 -20.36 5.03 0.35
C PHE A 9 -19.56 4.61 -0.88
N ALA A 10 -19.51 3.30 -1.19
CA ALA A 10 -18.85 2.80 -2.38
C ALA A 10 -19.49 3.35 -3.67
N LEU A 11 -20.83 3.44 -3.69
CA LEU A 11 -21.58 4.05 -4.79
C LEU A 11 -21.21 5.53 -4.94
N LEU A 12 -21.21 6.31 -3.86
CA LEU A 12 -20.81 7.72 -3.89
C LEU A 12 -19.36 7.92 -4.35
N MET A 13 -18.44 7.06 -3.91
CA MET A 13 -17.04 7.12 -4.36
C MET A 13 -16.90 6.77 -5.84
N SER A 14 -17.71 5.82 -6.34
CA SER A 14 -17.73 5.44 -7.76
C SER A 14 -18.55 6.38 -8.65
N ALA A 15 -19.39 7.24 -8.07
CA ALA A 15 -20.33 8.08 -8.80
C ALA A 15 -19.69 8.95 -9.90
N PRO A 16 -18.51 9.56 -9.70
CA PRO A 16 -17.83 10.30 -10.77
C PRO A 16 -17.40 9.42 -11.94
N ALA A 17 -16.98 8.18 -11.66
CA ALA A 17 -16.60 7.21 -12.68
C ALA A 17 -17.83 6.69 -13.43
N LEU A 18 -18.93 6.43 -12.72
CA LEU A 18 -20.21 6.02 -13.31
C LEU A 18 -20.78 7.12 -14.22
N TYR A 19 -20.73 8.38 -13.77
CA TYR A 19 -21.19 9.54 -14.54
C TYR A 19 -20.44 9.69 -15.87
N ARG A 20 -19.10 9.54 -15.83
CA ARG A 20 -18.26 9.61 -17.03
C ARG A 20 -18.45 8.42 -17.97
N TYR A 21 -18.71 7.24 -17.44
CA TYR A 21 -19.00 6.04 -18.22
C TYR A 21 -20.32 6.14 -18.98
N VAL A 22 -21.37 6.69 -18.34
CA VAL A 22 -22.71 6.83 -18.97
C VAL A 22 -22.73 7.89 -20.07
N LEU A 23 -21.91 8.93 -19.96
CA LEU A 23 -21.88 10.04 -20.92
C LEU A 23 -20.90 9.85 -22.09
N ASP A 24 -20.21 8.71 -22.17
CA ASP A 24 -19.34 8.31 -23.28
C ASP A 24 -18.26 9.35 -23.69
N GLU A 25 -17.93 10.29 -22.81
CA GLU A 25 -16.87 11.29 -23.01
C GLU A 25 -15.49 10.76 -22.61
N VAL A 26 -15.18 9.51 -22.96
CA VAL A 26 -13.82 9.00 -22.81
C VAL A 26 -13.01 9.42 -24.03
N ASP A 27 -12.77 10.73 -24.15
CA ASP A 27 -11.83 11.28 -25.11
C ASP A 27 -10.43 10.73 -24.77
N ILE A 28 -9.86 9.97 -25.71
CA ILE A 28 -8.53 9.36 -25.60
C ILE A 28 -7.49 10.42 -25.26
N THR A 29 -7.63 11.63 -25.79
CA THR A 29 -6.74 12.77 -25.50
C THR A 29 -6.84 13.16 -24.03
N GLN A 30 -8.05 13.27 -23.50
CA GLN A 30 -8.30 13.63 -22.11
C GLN A 30 -7.79 12.55 -21.15
N VAL A 31 -7.97 11.27 -21.49
CA VAL A 31 -7.40 10.14 -20.73
C VAL A 31 -5.88 10.17 -20.75
N LEU A 32 -5.27 10.40 -21.91
CA LEU A 32 -3.82 10.48 -22.06
C LEU A 32 -3.23 11.63 -21.23
N ILE A 33 -3.84 12.82 -21.28
CA ILE A 33 -3.43 13.98 -20.49
C ILE A 33 -3.50 13.66 -19.00
N ARG A 34 -4.65 13.13 -18.53
CA ARG A 34 -4.82 12.71 -17.13
C ARG A 34 -3.79 11.67 -16.73
N PHE A 35 -3.51 10.68 -17.58
CA PHE A 35 -2.56 9.62 -17.29
C PHE A 35 -1.14 10.16 -17.15
N ILE A 36 -0.69 11.01 -18.09
CA ILE A 36 0.63 11.66 -18.04
C ILE A 36 0.81 12.51 -16.79
N ILE A 37 -0.26 13.15 -16.28
CA ILE A 37 -0.21 13.94 -15.04
C ILE A 37 -0.33 13.04 -13.79
N ALA A 38 -1.15 11.99 -13.83
CA ALA A 38 -1.39 11.11 -12.70
C ALA A 38 -0.17 10.24 -12.34
N VAL A 39 0.56 9.74 -13.34
CA VAL A 39 1.76 8.91 -13.14
C VAL A 39 2.82 9.60 -12.27
N PRO A 40 3.28 10.84 -12.57
CA PRO A 40 4.27 11.52 -11.74
C PRO A 40 3.73 11.85 -10.35
N ILE A 41 2.45 12.22 -10.22
CA ILE A 41 1.83 12.45 -8.90
C ILE A 41 1.86 11.15 -8.08
N ALA A 42 1.47 10.02 -8.66
CA ALA A 42 1.51 8.72 -7.99
C ALA A 42 2.94 8.35 -7.58
N ALA A 43 3.93 8.60 -8.43
CA ALA A 43 5.35 8.40 -8.09
C ALA A 43 5.78 9.25 -6.89
N LEU A 44 5.41 10.53 -6.85
CA LEU A 44 5.70 11.42 -5.73
C LEU A 44 5.01 10.97 -4.43
N LEU A 45 3.74 10.60 -4.51
CA LEU A 45 2.99 10.09 -3.36
C LEU A 45 3.59 8.78 -2.85
N LEU A 46 3.95 7.86 -3.74
CA LEU A 46 4.60 6.60 -3.38
C LEU A 46 5.99 6.83 -2.78
N ALA A 47 6.77 7.76 -3.34
CA ALA A 47 8.06 8.14 -2.78
C ALA A 47 7.91 8.76 -1.38
N GLY A 48 6.93 9.64 -1.19
CA GLY A 48 6.61 10.21 0.12
C GLY A 48 6.17 9.14 1.12
N LEU A 49 5.29 8.23 0.73
CA LEU A 49 4.87 7.09 1.56
C LEU A 49 6.06 6.20 1.93
N ARG A 50 6.93 5.89 0.97
CA ARG A 50 8.14 5.09 1.19
C ARG A 50 9.13 5.81 2.11
N PHE A 51 9.25 7.13 1.99
CA PHE A 51 10.06 7.95 2.87
C PHE A 51 9.57 7.90 4.33
N VAL A 52 8.26 8.07 4.54
CA VAL A 52 7.67 8.00 5.89
C VAL A 52 7.82 6.59 6.47
N THR A 53 7.53 5.55 5.70
CA THR A 53 7.58 4.15 6.17
C THR A 53 9.01 3.61 6.34
N ALA A 54 10.00 4.16 5.62
CA ALA A 54 11.41 3.79 5.80
C ALA A 54 11.93 4.09 7.22
N GLY A 55 11.40 5.13 7.87
CA GLY A 55 11.73 5.43 9.27
C GLY A 55 11.12 4.43 10.28
N TYR A 56 10.06 3.72 9.90
CA TYR A 56 9.43 2.70 10.74
C TYR A 56 10.03 1.30 10.55
N GLY A 57 10.54 0.99 9.36
CA GLY A 57 11.06 -0.34 9.00
C GLY A 57 12.45 -0.69 9.51
N ARG A 58 13.07 0.14 10.36
CA ARG A 58 14.43 -0.09 10.88
C ARG A 58 14.47 0.03 12.39
N LYS A 59 13.75 -0.87 13.05
CA LYS A 59 14.01 -1.27 14.43
C LYS A 59 14.22 -2.77 14.44
N ASP A 60 15.47 -3.13 14.70
CA ASP A 60 15.86 -4.38 15.33
C ASP A 60 15.71 -5.67 14.50
N GLU A 61 16.42 -5.75 13.38
CA GLU A 61 17.29 -6.92 13.23
C GLU A 61 18.52 -6.65 14.12
N GLU A 62 18.31 -6.73 15.44
CA GLU A 62 19.41 -7.06 16.34
C GLU A 62 20.01 -8.34 15.76
N GLN A 63 21.24 -8.21 15.28
CA GLN A 63 22.15 -9.31 15.05
C GLN A 63 22.02 -10.25 16.25
N GLY A 64 21.25 -11.33 16.09
CA GLY A 64 21.18 -12.39 17.07
C GLY A 64 22.61 -12.84 17.29
N THR A 65 23.17 -12.45 18.43
CA THR A 65 24.53 -12.87 18.80
C THR A 65 24.48 -14.38 18.81
N PRO A 66 25.31 -15.10 18.02
CA PRO A 66 25.25 -16.54 17.97
C PRO A 66 25.47 -17.09 19.38
N VAL A 67 24.42 -17.65 19.98
CA VAL A 67 24.53 -18.31 21.27
C VAL A 67 25.20 -19.65 21.03
N THR A 68 26.49 -19.74 21.39
CA THR A 68 27.19 -21.02 21.47
C THR A 68 26.52 -21.85 22.58
N PRO A 69 25.88 -22.98 22.26
CA PRO A 69 25.27 -23.82 23.29
C PRO A 69 26.37 -24.38 24.19
N THR A 70 26.28 -24.12 25.49
CA THR A 70 27.10 -24.81 26.49
C THR A 70 26.73 -26.29 26.44
N PRO A 71 27.69 -27.22 26.22
CA PRO A 71 27.41 -28.63 26.30
C PRO A 71 26.93 -28.92 27.72
N LEU A 72 25.72 -29.45 27.85
CA LEU A 72 25.27 -30.06 29.11
C LEU A 72 26.17 -31.28 29.31
N GLU A 73 27.21 -31.10 30.12
CA GLU A 73 28.08 -32.19 30.56
C GLU A 73 27.19 -33.21 31.26
N GLY A 74 27.09 -34.36 30.61
CA GLY A 74 26.20 -35.45 30.97
C GLY A 74 26.46 -35.90 32.39
N LYS A 75 25.36 -35.99 33.12
CA LYS A 75 25.20 -36.82 34.30
C LYS A 75 25.64 -38.27 34.00
N GLU A 76 26.79 -38.67 34.56
CA GLU A 76 27.20 -40.05 34.82
C GLU A 76 28.03 -40.00 36.13
N ALA A 77 27.97 -40.90 37.11
CA ALA A 77 27.10 -41.99 37.50
C ALA A 77 27.30 -42.15 39.03
#